data_AF-A0A350BLP3-F1
#
_entry.id   AF-A0A350BLP3-F1
#
_cell.length_a   1.000
_cell.length_b   1.000
_cell.length_c   1.000
_cell.angle_alpha   90.00
_cell.angle_beta   90.00
_cell.angle_gamma   90.00
#
_symmetry.space_group_name_H-M   'P 1'
#
loop_
_entity.id
_entity.type
_entity.pdbx_description
1 polymer ?
#
loop_
_entity_poly.entity_id
_entity_poly.type
_entity_poly.pdbx_seq_one_letter_code
_entity_poly.pdbx_strand_id
1 'polypeptide(L)'
;MALRDAKSQEGYYGEVVMSVLGTFHLIGGYYQAPLGVKNRGTMHFQLLTGDIIPVIQFSAGYDKRNVGSVFKLDNNSILSAEVGYKPYPFMMVSTLYQWTFKEKKEEPSGRVIGYEQQRRIEPKVSFIFNF
;
A
#
# COMPACT_ATOMS: atom_id res chain seq x y z
N MET A 1 28.20 21.12 7.76
CA MET A 1 28.09 20.27 6.56
C MET A 1 26.65 19.82 6.25
N ALA A 2 25.73 19.73 7.21
CA ALA A 2 24.36 19.23 6.98
C ALA A 2 23.41 20.11 6.13
N LEU A 3 23.63 21.42 6.04
CA LEU A 3 22.74 22.33 5.27
C LEU A 3 23.02 22.37 3.76
N ARG A 4 24.16 21.84 3.30
CA ARG A 4 24.55 21.87 1.88
C ARG A 4 23.88 20.76 1.06
N ASP A 5 23.53 19.65 1.70
CA ASP A 5 22.76 18.55 1.09
C ASP A 5 21.24 18.78 1.12
N ALA A 6 20.75 19.76 1.89
CA ALA A 6 19.31 20.08 1.95
C ALA A 6 18.76 20.51 0.57
N LYS A 7 19.55 21.26 -0.21
CA LYS A 7 19.21 21.61 -1.60
C LYS A 7 19.11 20.39 -2.54
N SER A 8 19.76 19.28 -2.21
CA SER A 8 19.72 18.05 -3.01
C SER A 8 18.62 17.08 -2.55
N GLN A 9 17.74 17.49 -1.64
CA GLN A 9 16.62 16.69 -1.13
C GLN A 9 15.26 17.36 -1.32
N GLU A 10 15.20 18.46 -2.07
CA GLU A 10 13.94 19.09 -2.45
C GLU A 10 13.06 18.08 -3.20
N GLY A 11 11.74 18.21 -3.07
CA GLY A 11 10.77 17.26 -3.61
C GLY A 11 9.36 17.82 -3.66
N TYR A 12 8.47 17.13 -4.36
CA TYR A 12 7.04 17.44 -4.38
C TYR A 12 6.26 16.37 -3.61
N TYR A 13 5.26 16.82 -2.86
CA TYR A 13 4.28 15.97 -2.22
C TYR A 13 2.88 16.48 -2.60
N GLY A 14 2.00 15.55 -2.93
CA GLY A 14 0.59 15.83 -3.17
C GLY A 14 -0.25 14.69 -2.62
N GLU A 15 -1.38 15.04 -2.01
CA GLU A 15 -2.35 14.10 -1.50
C GLU A 15 -3.75 14.50 -1.97
N VAL A 16 -4.55 13.49 -2.30
CA VAL A 16 -5.94 13.62 -2.70
C VAL A 16 -6.76 12.73 -1.79
N VAL A 17 -7.75 13.33 -1.12
CA VAL A 17 -8.72 12.62 -0.31
C VAL A 17 -10.10 12.85 -0.91
N MET A 18 -10.82 11.76 -1.17
CA MET A 18 -12.17 11.79 -1.73
C MET A 18 -13.06 10.86 -0.93
N SER A 19 -14.31 11.28 -0.70
CA SER A 19 -15.34 10.42 -0.14
C SER A 19 -16.48 10.28 -1.15
N VAL A 20 -16.85 9.04 -1.47
CA VAL A 20 -17.97 8.72 -2.36
C VAL A 20 -19.12 8.25 -1.49
N LEU A 21 -20.18 9.08 -1.44
CA LEU A 21 -21.42 8.82 -0.73
C LEU A 21 -21.26 8.54 0.78
N GLY A 22 -20.12 8.92 1.38
CA GLY A 22 -19.77 8.57 2.76
C GLY A 22 -19.48 7.08 2.99
N THR A 23 -19.56 6.26 1.94
CA THR A 23 -19.39 4.80 2.01
C THR A 23 -18.00 4.37 1.61
N PHE A 24 -17.33 5.09 0.71
CA PHE A 24 -15.97 4.78 0.30
C PHE A 24 -15.10 6.00 0.46
N HIS A 25 -13.97 5.86 1.14
CA HIS A 25 -12.93 6.87 1.23
C HIS A 25 -11.74 6.42 0.40
N LEU A 26 -11.28 7.31 -0.46
CA LEU A 26 -10.16 7.13 -1.35
C LEU A 26 -9.08 8.13 -0.94
N ILE A 27 -7.90 7.63 -0.59
CA ILE A 27 -6.74 8.41 -0.21
C ILE A 27 -5.64 8.09 -1.21
N GLY A 28 -5.13 9.09 -1.90
CA GLY A 28 -4.07 8.95 -2.89
C GLY A 28 -2.96 9.93 -2.62
N GLY A 29 -1.74 9.44 -2.39
CA GLY A 29 -0.56 10.25 -2.14
C GLY A 29 0.51 10.00 -3.19
N TYR A 30 1.23 11.05 -3.57
CA TYR A 30 2.45 10.96 -4.35
C TYR A 30 3.53 11.83 -3.73
N TYR A 31 4.71 11.25 -3.57
CA TYR A 31 5.90 11.92 -3.06
C TYR A 31 7.08 11.63 -3.97
N GLN A 32 7.82 12.66 -4.37
CA GLN A 32 9.09 12.47 -5.08
C GLN A 32 10.17 13.39 -4.51
N ALA A 33 11.27 12.78 -4.03
CA ALA A 33 12.53 13.44 -3.76
C ALA A 33 13.72 12.50 -4.09
N PRO A 34 14.84 13.01 -4.63
CA PRO A 34 15.08 14.41 -5.01
C PRO A 34 14.40 14.82 -6.31
N LEU A 35 14.25 16.13 -6.53
CA LEU A 35 13.85 16.70 -7.81
C LEU A 35 14.81 16.30 -8.95
N GLY A 36 14.24 16.04 -10.14
CA GLY A 36 15.00 15.73 -11.35
C GLY A 36 15.51 14.29 -11.48
N VAL A 37 15.41 13.44 -10.44
CA VAL A 37 15.79 12.03 -10.53
C VAL A 37 14.61 11.19 -11.02
N LYS A 38 14.77 10.58 -12.19
CA LYS A 38 13.75 9.71 -12.80
C LYS A 38 13.50 8.48 -11.92
N ASN A 39 12.24 8.06 -11.80
CA ASN A 39 11.82 6.85 -11.09
C ASN A 39 12.23 6.82 -9.60
N ARG A 40 12.18 7.96 -8.89
CA ARG A 40 12.41 8.05 -7.43
C ARG A 40 11.14 8.30 -6.62
N GLY A 41 9.99 8.47 -7.28
CA GLY A 41 8.72 8.72 -6.61
C GLY A 41 8.19 7.51 -5.84
N THR A 42 7.46 7.79 -4.78
CA THR A 42 6.62 6.85 -4.03
C THR A 42 5.17 7.27 -4.19
N MET A 43 4.32 6.30 -4.43
CA MET A 43 2.88 6.47 -4.62
C MET A 43 2.16 5.55 -3.66
N HIS A 44 1.10 6.08 -3.07
CA HIS A 44 0.23 5.38 -2.14
C HIS A 44 -1.20 5.60 -2.58
N PHE A 45 -1.98 4.54 -2.66
CA PHE A 45 -3.41 4.60 -2.84
C PHE A 45 -4.08 3.68 -1.84
N GLN A 46 -5.12 4.17 -1.19
CA GLN A 46 -5.92 3.41 -0.25
C GLN A 46 -7.39 3.67 -0.52
N LEU A 47 -8.14 2.59 -0.59
CA LEU A 47 -9.59 2.57 -0.61
C LEU A 47 -10.04 1.91 0.67
N LEU A 48 -10.94 2.53 1.40
CA LEU A 48 -11.54 2.00 2.61
C LEU A 48 -13.04 2.27 2.62
N THR A 49 -13.78 1.30 3.14
CA THR A 49 -15.21 1.48 3.44
C THR A 49 -15.36 2.38 4.66
N GLY A 50 -16.30 3.32 4.58
CA GLY A 50 -16.75 4.15 5.68
C GLY A 50 -17.80 3.44 6.53
N ASP A 51 -18.30 4.13 7.54
CA ASP A 51 -19.12 3.54 8.61
C ASP A 51 -20.59 3.27 8.23
N ILE A 52 -21.01 3.63 7.01
CA ILE A 52 -22.41 3.49 6.56
C ILE A 52 -22.85 2.02 6.48
N ILE A 53 -21.93 1.09 6.19
CA ILE A 53 -22.22 -0.34 6.17
C ILE A 53 -21.52 -0.99 7.37
N PRO A 54 -22.13 -0.99 8.57
CA PRO A 54 -21.45 -1.39 9.81
C PRO A 54 -21.07 -2.88 9.84
N VAL A 55 -21.68 -3.71 8.99
CA VAL A 55 -21.50 -5.17 8.98
C VAL A 55 -20.36 -5.60 8.08
N ILE A 56 -19.99 -4.83 7.05
CA ILE A 56 -19.00 -5.23 6.04
C ILE A 56 -17.88 -4.20 6.03
N GLN A 57 -16.64 -4.69 6.11
CA GLN A 57 -15.46 -3.86 5.95
C GLN A 57 -14.68 -4.33 4.73
N PHE A 58 -14.45 -3.42 3.81
CA PHE A 58 -13.56 -3.60 2.69
C PHE A 58 -12.45 -2.54 2.73
N SER A 59 -11.23 -2.97 2.45
CA SER A 59 -10.12 -2.07 2.18
C SER A 59 -9.25 -2.62 1.05
N ALA A 60 -8.66 -1.73 0.27
CA ALA A 60 -7.65 -2.06 -0.72
C ALA A 60 -6.53 -1.02 -0.67
N GLY A 61 -5.30 -1.48 -0.81
CA GLY A 61 -4.11 -0.64 -0.80
C GLY A 61 -3.24 -0.92 -2.00
N TYR A 62 -2.66 0.11 -2.58
CA TYR A 62 -1.67 0.01 -3.62
C TYR A 62 -0.53 0.98 -3.34
N ASP A 63 0.63 0.41 -3.04
CA ASP A 63 1.86 1.15 -2.81
C ASP A 63 2.83 0.85 -3.94
N LYS A 64 3.44 1.90 -4.51
CA LYS A 64 4.49 1.76 -5.49
C LYS A 64 5.66 2.68 -5.18
N ARG A 65 6.85 2.08 -5.11
CA ARG A 65 8.13 2.81 -5.06
C ARG A 65 8.75 2.89 -6.44
N ASN A 66 9.71 3.80 -6.59
CA ASN A 66 10.44 4.01 -7.82
C ASN A 66 9.52 4.20 -9.04
N VAL A 67 8.48 5.02 -8.88
CA VAL A 67 7.39 5.17 -9.85
C VAL A 67 7.93 5.66 -11.19
N GLY A 68 7.96 4.75 -12.17
CA GLY A 68 8.17 5.06 -13.59
C GLY A 68 6.91 4.78 -14.42
N SER A 69 6.40 3.54 -14.34
CA SER A 69 5.09 3.16 -14.90
C SER A 69 4.10 2.93 -13.77
N VAL A 70 3.04 3.72 -13.73
CA VAL A 70 2.11 3.81 -12.59
C VAL A 70 1.29 2.54 -12.39
N PHE A 71 0.79 1.93 -13.47
CA PHE A 71 -0.14 0.79 -13.38
C PHE A 71 0.51 -0.59 -13.56
N LYS A 72 1.85 -0.65 -13.63
CA LYS A 72 2.57 -1.91 -13.76
C LYS A 72 2.78 -2.55 -12.39
N LEU A 73 2.30 -3.77 -12.19
CA LEU A 73 2.64 -4.55 -11.00
C LEU A 73 4.05 -5.14 -11.17
N ASP A 74 5.01 -4.66 -10.40
CA ASP A 74 6.42 -5.07 -10.44
C ASP A 74 7.00 -5.18 -9.02
N ASN A 75 8.27 -5.55 -8.93
CA ASN A 75 9.00 -5.72 -7.67
C ASN A 75 9.06 -4.48 -6.76
N ASN A 76 8.66 -3.30 -7.23
CA ASN A 76 8.55 -2.10 -6.42
C ASN A 76 7.10 -1.81 -5.99
N SER A 77 6.18 -2.72 -6.24
CA SER A 77 4.74 -2.56 -6.01
C SER A 77 4.23 -3.54 -4.94
N ILE A 78 3.32 -3.08 -4.11
CA ILE A 78 2.56 -3.90 -3.15
C ILE A 78 1.08 -3.62 -3.39
N LEU A 79 0.31 -4.69 -3.59
CA LEU A 79 -1.15 -4.60 -3.70
C LEU A 79 -1.76 -5.41 -2.56
N SER A 80 -2.68 -4.80 -1.81
CA SER A 80 -3.44 -5.46 -0.75
C SER A 80 -4.94 -5.24 -0.95
N ALA A 81 -5.72 -6.24 -0.57
CA ALA A 81 -7.17 -6.15 -0.49
C ALA A 81 -7.62 -6.96 0.73
N GLU A 82 -8.36 -6.35 1.62
CA GLU A 82 -8.94 -7.00 2.79
C GLU A 82 -10.45 -6.89 2.72
N VAL A 83 -11.13 -8.02 2.88
CA VAL A 83 -12.58 -8.09 3.01
C VAL A 83 -12.91 -8.75 4.33
N GLY A 84 -13.83 -8.17 5.07
CA GLY A 84 -14.25 -8.66 6.36
C GLY A 84 -15.71 -8.39 6.64
N TYR A 85 -16.25 -9.17 7.56
CA TYR A 85 -17.60 -9.01 8.07
C TYR A 85 -17.57 -9.01 9.59
N LYS A 86 -18.49 -8.27 10.20
CA LYS A 86 -18.66 -8.17 11.65
C LYS A 86 -19.89 -8.99 12.06
N PRO A 87 -19.73 -10.29 12.42
CA PRO A 87 -20.85 -11.08 12.92
C PRO A 87 -21.41 -10.51 14.22
N TYR A 88 -20.55 -9.90 15.03
CA TYR A 88 -20.92 -9.20 16.26
C TYR A 88 -20.24 -7.82 16.30
N PRO A 89 -20.79 -6.82 17.01
CA PRO A 89 -20.19 -5.48 17.08
C PRO A 89 -18.74 -5.47 17.60
N PHE A 90 -18.38 -6.44 18.43
CA PHE A 90 -17.06 -6.61 19.03
C PHE A 90 -16.16 -7.61 18.29
N MET A 91 -16.60 -8.20 17.18
CA MET A 91 -15.87 -9.24 16.47
C MET A 91 -15.85 -8.97 14.96
N MET A 92 -14.69 -9.07 14.35
CA MET A 92 -14.51 -9.02 12.91
C MET A 92 -13.81 -10.27 12.41
N VAL A 93 -14.35 -10.86 11.36
CA VAL A 93 -13.71 -11.95 10.61
C VAL A 93 -13.35 -11.38 9.25
N SER A 94 -12.05 -11.37 8.92
CA SER A 94 -11.55 -10.81 7.68
C SER A 94 -10.57 -11.72 6.97
N THR A 95 -10.34 -11.47 5.69
CA THR A 95 -9.30 -12.13 4.90
C THR A 95 -8.53 -11.07 4.14
N LEU A 96 -7.22 -11.03 4.38
CA LEU A 96 -6.27 -10.17 3.69
C LEU A 96 -5.65 -10.95 2.52
N TYR A 97 -5.83 -10.43 1.31
CA TYR A 97 -5.15 -10.83 0.10
C TYR A 97 -4.03 -9.82 -0.16
N GLN A 98 -2.79 -10.29 -0.25
CA GLN A 98 -1.64 -9.44 -0.48
C GLN A 98 -0.76 -10.02 -1.58
N TRP A 99 -0.40 -9.17 -2.53
CA TRP A 99 0.55 -9.45 -3.59
C TRP A 99 1.82 -8.65 -3.36
N THR A 100 2.92 -9.37 -3.14
CA THR A 100 4.27 -8.83 -2.99
C THR A 100 5.24 -9.53 -3.92
N PHE A 101 6.50 -9.13 -3.89
CA PHE A 101 7.56 -9.74 -4.69
C PHE A 101 8.74 -10.07 -3.78
N LYS A 102 9.34 -11.24 -4.01
CA LYS A 102 10.52 -11.70 -3.28
C LYS A 102 11.70 -11.82 -4.23
N GLU A 103 12.88 -11.45 -3.75
CA GLU A 103 14.13 -11.63 -4.50
C GLU A 103 14.45 -13.12 -4.65
N LYS A 104 14.67 -13.55 -5.89
CA LYS A 104 15.23 -14.86 -6.22
C LYS A 104 16.75 -14.72 -6.28
N LYS A 105 17.46 -15.48 -5.45
CA LYS A 105 18.93 -15.45 -5.36
C LYS A 105 19.52 -16.73 -5.91
N GLU A 106 20.66 -16.61 -6.59
CA GLU A 106 21.47 -17.74 -7.05
C GLU A 106 22.36 -18.21 -5.89
N GLU A 107 22.22 -19.47 -5.49
CA GLU A 107 23.14 -20.09 -4.53
C GLU A 107 24.31 -20.73 -5.29
N PRO A 108 25.58 -20.54 -4.87
CA PRO A 108 26.04 -19.96 -3.60
C PRO A 108 26.41 -18.46 -3.66
N SER A 109 26.29 -17.80 -4.81
CA SER A 109 26.80 -16.43 -5.02
C SER A 109 26.00 -15.34 -4.29
N GLY A 110 24.76 -15.64 -3.87
CA GLY A 110 23.86 -14.68 -3.22
C GLY A 110 23.35 -13.58 -4.15
N ARG A 111 23.69 -13.64 -5.44
CA ARG A 111 23.31 -12.63 -6.44
C ARG A 111 21.81 -12.72 -6.72
N VAL A 112 21.13 -11.57 -6.72
CA VAL A 112 19.72 -11.48 -7.12
C VAL A 112 19.63 -11.71 -8.64
N ILE A 113 19.03 -12.84 -9.03
CA ILE A 113 18.83 -13.25 -10.43
C ILE A 113 17.44 -12.92 -10.96
N GLY A 114 16.52 -12.52 -10.09
CA GLY A 114 15.19 -12.09 -10.48
C GLY A 114 14.28 -11.85 -9.29
N TYR A 115 12.99 -11.65 -9.58
CA TYR A 115 11.94 -11.49 -8.58
C TYR A 115 10.81 -12.48 -8.87
N GLU A 116 10.31 -13.12 -7.82
CA GLU A 116 9.14 -13.99 -7.89
C GLU A 116 7.94 -13.32 -7.21
N GLN A 117 6.75 -13.49 -7.79
CA GLN A 117 5.52 -12.98 -7.21
C GLN A 117 5.15 -13.83 -5.99
N GLN A 118 5.03 -13.21 -4.83
CA GLN A 118 4.58 -13.83 -3.60
C GLN A 118 3.14 -13.43 -3.32
N ARG A 119 2.26 -14.42 -3.18
CA ARG A 119 0.85 -14.22 -2.82
C ARG A 119 0.65 -14.68 -1.39
N ARG A 120 0.04 -13.84 -0.56
CA ARG A 120 -0.35 -14.15 0.81
C ARG A 120 -1.85 -14.01 0.94
N ILE A 121 -2.48 -15.05 1.49
CA ILE A 121 -3.89 -15.04 1.87
C ILE A 121 -3.90 -15.30 3.37
N GLU A 122 -4.43 -14.36 4.14
CA GLU A 122 -4.40 -14.41 5.59
C GLU A 122 -5.80 -14.21 6.15
N PRO A 123 -6.46 -15.28 6.62
CA PRO A 123 -7.68 -15.16 7.40
C PRO A 123 -7.35 -14.64 8.80
N LYS A 124 -8.19 -13.74 9.32
CA LYS A 124 -8.02 -13.11 10.63
C LYS A 124 -9.35 -13.10 11.37
N VAL A 125 -9.27 -13.25 12.68
CA VAL A 125 -10.35 -12.95 13.61
C VAL A 125 -9.84 -11.89 14.57
N SER A 126 -10.55 -10.78 14.67
CA SER A 126 -10.18 -9.63 15.49
C SER A 126 -11.30 -9.29 16.45
N PHE A 127 -10.94 -8.89 17.67
CA PHE A 127 -11.88 -8.40 18.67
C PHE A 127 -11.74 -6.88 18.79
N ILE A 128 -12.82 -6.15 18.63
CA ILE A 128 -12.86 -4.68 18.62
C ILE A 128 -13.50 -4.21 19.93
N PHE A 129 -12.74 -3.45 20.71
CA PHE A 129 -13.20 -2.83 21.96
C PHE A 129 -13.11 -1.31 21.82
N ASN A 130 -14.27 -0.65 21.84
CA ASN A 130 -14.34 0.81 21.88
C ASN A 130 -14.48 1.21 23.36
N PHE A 131 -13.51 1.94 23.89
CA PHE A 131 -13.52 2.50 25.25
C PHE A 131 -13.78 4.01 25.21
#